data_AF-A0A6Y4L0L7-F1
#
_entry.id   AF-A0A6Y4L0L7-F1
#
_cell.length_a   1.000
_cell.length_b   1.000
_cell.length_c   1.000
_cell.angle_alpha   90.00
_cell.angle_beta   90.00
_cell.angle_gamma   90.00
#
_symmetry.space_group_name_H-M   'P 1'
#
loop_
_entity.id
_entity.type
_entity.pdbx_description
1 polymer ?
#
loop_
_entity_poly.entity_id
_entity_poly.type
_entity_poly.pdbx_seq_one_letter_code
_entity_poly.pdbx_strand_id
1 'polypeptide(L)'
;MEFQELENSACLYWPKELAERAASISAISPLIETQDEFLSILTISTNKPTSCFDAVRLCNKISPNLFVKHLMVLSDIGGERLHRFFKDLDKIYPDRIMEFNIGNSSYSYQFNSNRAWTTKNLNVEKSRLLQPVSDFTREMLDVCMLILWGGNTINNTNLPTEIENNCVLGNLIGNKEAIEQFVKERYIMVSRQTGGATANDLGHICEIFIKEKLYKLIDNNISLDGHHIDGVTHNDKDLTTFDIVAKNTTT
;
A
#
# COMPACT_ATOMS: atom_id res chain seq x y z
N MET A 1 2.63 5.18 45.57
CA MET A 1 3.56 5.38 44.46
C MET A 1 3.47 6.85 44.09
N GLU A 2 4.48 7.63 44.46
CA GLU A 2 4.51 9.06 44.15
C GLU A 2 4.95 9.29 42.69
N PHE A 3 4.53 10.39 42.07
CA PHE A 3 4.83 10.71 40.67
C PHE A 3 6.34 10.67 40.36
N GLN A 4 7.18 11.08 41.32
CA GLN A 4 8.65 11.05 41.21
C GLN A 4 9.25 9.64 41.18
N GLU A 5 8.59 8.64 41.75
CA GLU A 5 9.04 7.23 41.67
C GLU A 5 8.74 6.62 40.29
N LEU A 6 7.61 7.03 39.69
CA LEU A 6 7.22 6.62 38.35
C LEU A 6 8.18 7.19 37.30
N GLU A 7 8.58 8.46 37.42
CA GLU A 7 9.49 9.10 36.45
C GLU A 7 10.84 8.39 36.37
N ASN A 8 11.42 8.00 37.52
CA ASN A 8 12.72 7.31 37.58
C ASN A 8 12.71 5.89 36.99
N SER A 9 11.52 5.27 36.89
CA SER A 9 11.34 3.92 36.35
C SER A 9 10.60 3.91 35.01
N ALA A 10 10.19 5.08 34.51
CA ALA A 10 9.45 5.22 33.28
C ALA A 10 10.35 4.97 32.06
N CYS A 11 9.81 4.20 31.11
CA CYS A 11 10.42 4.05 29.80
C CYS A 11 10.02 5.25 28.93
N LEU A 12 10.83 6.31 28.95
CA LEU A 12 10.57 7.56 28.22
C LEU A 12 10.84 7.45 26.70
N TYR A 13 11.60 6.44 26.28
CA TYR A 13 11.96 6.19 24.89
C TYR A 13 11.60 4.76 24.50
N TRP A 14 11.39 4.52 23.21
CA TRP A 14 11.10 3.18 22.75
C TRP A 14 12.23 2.21 23.05
N PRO A 15 11.92 1.05 23.67
CA PRO A 15 12.87 -0.05 23.78
C PRO A 15 13.34 -0.49 22.39
N LYS A 16 14.60 -0.95 22.30
CA LYS A 16 15.20 -1.43 21.04
C LYS A 16 14.31 -2.44 20.30
N GLU A 17 13.74 -3.41 21.03
CA GLU A 17 12.84 -4.42 20.46
C GLU A 17 11.58 -3.81 19.82
N LEU A 18 10.99 -2.79 20.46
CA LEU A 18 9.82 -2.09 19.92
C LEU A 18 10.19 -1.28 18.68
N ALA A 19 11.34 -0.61 18.71
CA ALA A 19 11.85 0.16 17.57
C ALA A 19 12.14 -0.75 16.35
N GLU A 20 12.68 -1.95 16.56
CA GLU A 20 12.91 -2.94 15.50
C GLU A 20 11.59 -3.46 14.90
N ARG A 21 10.58 -3.77 15.75
CA ARG A 21 9.23 -4.16 15.28
C ARG A 21 8.58 -3.04 14.45
N ALA A 22 8.67 -1.80 14.93
CA ALA A 22 8.16 -0.62 14.23
C ALA A 22 8.83 -0.41 12.86
N ALA A 23 10.15 -0.53 12.79
CA ALA A 23 10.92 -0.37 11.55
C ALA A 23 10.52 -1.40 10.48
N SER A 24 10.21 -2.63 10.89
CA SER A 24 9.81 -3.70 9.96
C SER A 24 8.45 -3.49 9.27
N ILE A 25 7.62 -2.58 9.78
CA ILE A 25 6.23 -2.37 9.31
C ILE A 25 6.06 -1.08 8.49
N SER A 26 7.04 -0.17 8.52
CA SER A 26 7.01 1.07 7.73
C SER A 26 7.15 0.77 6.22
N ALA A 27 6.05 0.37 5.58
CA ALA A 27 5.95 0.09 4.14
C ALA A 27 6.21 1.33 3.25
N ILE A 28 6.37 2.52 3.86
CA ILE A 28 6.81 3.75 3.20
C ILE A 28 8.32 3.70 2.92
N SER A 29 9.13 3.15 3.84
CA SER A 29 10.60 3.14 3.72
C SER A 29 11.05 2.51 2.40
N PRO A 30 10.54 1.32 2.00
CA PRO A 30 10.94 0.68 0.76
C PRO A 30 10.59 1.49 -0.49
N LEU A 31 9.42 2.14 -0.51
CA LEU A 31 8.97 2.91 -1.67
C LEU A 31 9.72 4.24 -1.81
N ILE A 32 10.18 4.83 -0.71
CA ILE A 32 11.06 6.02 -0.74
C ILE A 32 12.47 5.59 -1.17
N GLU A 33 12.99 4.51 -0.59
CA GLU A 33 14.35 4.00 -0.86
C GLU A 33 14.56 3.57 -2.32
N THR A 34 13.49 3.13 -2.99
CA THR A 34 13.54 2.64 -4.38
C THR A 34 12.88 3.59 -5.39
N GLN A 35 12.55 4.80 -4.98
CA GLN A 35 11.91 5.80 -5.83
C GLN A 35 12.77 6.15 -7.06
N ASP A 36 14.09 6.36 -6.85
CA ASP A 36 15.01 6.76 -7.92
C ASP A 36 15.18 5.66 -8.97
N GLU A 37 15.24 4.39 -8.55
CA GLU A 37 15.28 3.26 -9.48
C GLU A 37 13.96 3.12 -10.24
N PHE A 38 12.82 3.35 -9.59
CA PHE A 38 11.51 3.30 -10.24
C PHE A 38 11.41 4.38 -11.33
N LEU A 39 11.85 5.61 -11.00
CA LEU A 39 11.94 6.73 -11.94
C LEU A 39 12.85 6.41 -13.13
N SER A 40 14.01 5.83 -12.85
CA SER A 40 14.98 5.44 -13.87
C SER A 40 14.37 4.42 -14.85
N ILE A 41 13.65 3.41 -14.32
CA ILE A 41 12.94 2.41 -15.13
C ILE A 41 11.93 3.08 -16.07
N LEU A 42 11.06 3.95 -15.57
CA LEU A 42 10.06 4.62 -16.42
C LEU A 42 10.69 5.54 -17.46
N THR A 43 11.81 6.19 -17.13
CA THR A 43 12.49 7.13 -18.03
C THR A 43 13.13 6.42 -19.22
N ILE A 44 13.73 5.23 -19.02
CA ILE A 44 14.41 4.49 -20.09
C ILE A 44 13.48 3.60 -20.93
N SER A 45 12.25 3.37 -20.48
CA SER A 45 11.34 2.35 -21.02
C SER A 45 10.42 2.86 -22.14
N THR A 46 11.00 3.49 -23.17
CA THR A 46 10.23 4.21 -24.21
C THR A 46 9.94 3.40 -25.47
N ASN A 47 10.52 2.21 -25.64
CA ASN A 47 10.49 1.49 -26.92
C ASN A 47 9.11 0.86 -27.24
N LYS A 48 8.45 0.24 -26.27
CA LYS A 48 7.12 -0.39 -26.41
C LYS A 48 6.31 -0.23 -25.11
N PRO A 49 4.97 -0.37 -25.11
CA PRO A 49 4.14 -0.24 -23.91
C PRO A 49 4.59 -1.10 -22.71
N THR A 50 5.28 -2.21 -22.99
CA THR A 50 5.74 -3.21 -22.01
C THR A 50 7.23 -3.12 -21.69
N SER A 51 7.97 -2.14 -22.22
CA SER A 51 9.43 -2.00 -22.04
C SER A 51 9.85 -1.95 -20.57
N CYS A 52 9.02 -1.37 -19.70
CA CYS A 52 9.31 -1.27 -18.28
C CYS A 52 9.43 -2.63 -17.59
N PHE A 53 8.72 -3.67 -18.08
CA PHE A 53 8.81 -5.00 -17.48
C PHE A 53 10.18 -5.64 -17.70
N ASP A 54 10.75 -5.43 -18.89
CA ASP A 54 12.09 -5.91 -19.21
C ASP A 54 13.15 -5.15 -18.37
N ALA A 55 12.96 -3.84 -18.18
CA ALA A 55 13.84 -3.04 -17.31
C ALA A 55 13.75 -3.44 -15.83
N VAL A 56 12.56 -3.75 -15.31
CA VAL A 56 12.37 -4.27 -13.94
C VAL A 56 13.08 -5.60 -13.76
N ARG A 57 12.96 -6.53 -14.73
CA ARG A 57 13.65 -7.84 -14.66
C ARG A 57 15.17 -7.75 -14.61
N LEU A 58 15.74 -6.66 -15.13
CA LEU A 58 17.18 -6.39 -15.10
C LEU A 58 17.62 -5.58 -13.87
N CYS A 59 16.67 -5.08 -13.07
CA CYS A 59 16.95 -4.27 -11.89
C CYS A 59 17.05 -5.14 -10.64
N ASN A 60 18.17 -5.05 -9.91
CA ASN A 60 18.37 -5.81 -8.67
C ASN A 60 17.68 -5.18 -7.44
N LYS A 61 17.28 -3.92 -7.52
CA LYS A 61 16.73 -3.15 -6.39
C LYS A 61 15.21 -3.11 -6.34
N ILE A 62 14.54 -3.36 -7.48
CA ILE A 62 13.08 -3.35 -7.57
C ILE A 62 12.59 -4.70 -8.04
N SER A 63 11.84 -5.38 -7.18
CA SER A 63 11.10 -6.57 -7.55
C SER A 63 9.78 -6.21 -8.28
N PRO A 64 9.20 -7.14 -9.07
CA PRO A 64 7.93 -6.93 -9.76
C PRO A 64 6.77 -6.45 -8.87
N ASN A 65 6.63 -7.04 -7.67
CA ASN A 65 5.59 -6.63 -6.72
C ASN A 65 5.84 -5.22 -6.15
N LEU A 66 7.10 -4.84 -5.91
CA LEU A 66 7.44 -3.49 -5.49
C LEU A 66 7.13 -2.49 -6.60
N PHE A 67 7.46 -2.80 -7.86
CA PHE A 67 7.11 -1.99 -9.02
C PHE A 67 5.59 -1.76 -9.15
N VAL A 68 4.78 -2.82 -9.02
CA VAL A 68 3.31 -2.71 -8.99
C VAL A 68 2.85 -1.79 -7.87
N LYS A 69 3.47 -1.90 -6.68
CA LYS A 69 3.13 -1.04 -5.54
C LYS A 69 3.42 0.44 -5.81
N HIS A 70 4.54 0.77 -6.47
CA HIS A 70 4.81 2.14 -6.91
C HIS A 70 3.69 2.66 -7.83
N LEU A 71 3.30 1.87 -8.84
CA LEU A 71 2.22 2.24 -9.77
C LEU A 71 0.88 2.49 -9.05
N MET A 72 0.50 1.60 -8.13
CA MET A 72 -0.73 1.73 -7.34
C MET A 72 -0.75 3.03 -6.51
N VAL A 73 0.39 3.37 -5.90
CA VAL A 73 0.53 4.56 -5.07
C VAL A 73 0.44 5.83 -5.91
N LEU A 74 1.11 5.85 -7.06
CA LEU A 74 1.15 7.01 -7.95
C LEU A 74 -0.17 7.29 -8.66
N SER A 75 -0.92 6.24 -8.99
CA SER A 75 -2.25 6.34 -9.60
C SER A 75 -3.37 6.53 -8.58
N ASP A 76 -3.11 6.45 -7.27
CA ASP A 76 -4.18 6.36 -6.27
C ASP A 76 -5.16 5.20 -6.56
N ILE A 77 -4.66 4.04 -7.00
CA ILE A 77 -5.48 2.85 -7.27
C ILE A 77 -5.06 1.72 -6.33
N GLY A 78 -5.81 1.60 -5.23
CA GLY A 78 -5.64 0.57 -4.21
C GLY A 78 -6.27 -0.78 -4.57
N GLY A 79 -6.00 -1.80 -3.74
CA GLY A 79 -6.46 -3.17 -3.97
C GLY A 79 -7.98 -3.34 -4.03
N GLU A 80 -8.76 -2.51 -3.32
CA GLU A 80 -10.22 -2.56 -3.41
C GLU A 80 -10.72 -2.13 -4.79
N ARG A 81 -10.20 -1.01 -5.32
CA ARG A 81 -10.52 -0.50 -6.66
C ARG A 81 -10.12 -1.52 -7.73
N LEU A 82 -8.89 -2.06 -7.64
CA LEU A 82 -8.43 -3.11 -8.55
C LEU A 82 -9.34 -4.34 -8.52
N HIS A 83 -9.77 -4.78 -7.34
CA HIS A 83 -10.66 -5.93 -7.21
C HIS A 83 -12.01 -5.67 -7.90
N ARG A 84 -12.52 -4.43 -7.83
CA ARG A 84 -13.75 -4.01 -8.52
C ARG A 84 -13.57 -4.01 -10.03
N PHE A 85 -12.49 -3.40 -10.54
CA PHE A 85 -12.18 -3.39 -11.98
C PHE A 85 -12.04 -4.81 -12.54
N PHE A 86 -11.44 -5.74 -11.79
CA PHE A 86 -11.37 -7.14 -12.19
C PHE A 86 -12.75 -7.79 -12.32
N LYS A 87 -13.67 -7.53 -11.38
CA LYS A 87 -15.03 -8.09 -11.43
C LYS A 87 -15.81 -7.60 -12.64
N ASP A 88 -15.60 -6.33 -13.00
CA ASP A 88 -16.26 -5.69 -14.13
C ASP A 88 -15.43 -5.77 -15.41
N LEU A 89 -14.33 -6.54 -15.43
CA LEU A 89 -13.34 -6.48 -16.51
C LEU A 89 -13.96 -6.79 -17.87
N ASP A 90 -14.80 -7.83 -17.94
CA ASP A 90 -15.47 -8.25 -19.18
C ASP A 90 -16.54 -7.24 -19.64
N LYS A 91 -17.04 -6.41 -18.72
CA LYS A 91 -17.98 -5.32 -19.03
C LYS A 91 -17.24 -4.07 -19.50
N ILE A 92 -16.11 -3.75 -18.87
CA ILE A 92 -15.28 -2.60 -19.21
C ILE A 92 -14.57 -2.86 -20.54
N TYR A 93 -13.95 -4.01 -20.69
CA TYR A 93 -13.22 -4.44 -21.88
C TYR A 93 -13.82 -5.74 -22.42
N PRO A 94 -14.81 -5.65 -23.32
CA PRO A 94 -15.31 -6.81 -24.06
C PRO A 94 -14.14 -7.58 -24.70
N ASP A 95 -14.22 -8.90 -24.70
CA ASP A 95 -13.15 -9.82 -25.16
C ASP A 95 -11.81 -9.70 -24.38
N ARG A 96 -11.79 -8.94 -23.28
CA ARG A 96 -10.61 -8.66 -22.45
C ARG A 96 -9.48 -8.00 -23.22
N ILE A 97 -9.81 -7.18 -24.22
CA ILE A 97 -8.85 -6.42 -25.01
C ILE A 97 -8.95 -4.94 -24.67
N MET A 98 -7.83 -4.35 -24.30
CA MET A 98 -7.66 -2.89 -24.18
C MET A 98 -6.95 -2.37 -25.42
N GLU A 99 -7.66 -1.60 -26.24
CA GLU A 99 -7.07 -0.79 -27.31
C GLU A 99 -6.74 0.60 -26.76
N PHE A 100 -5.56 1.12 -27.06
CA PHE A 100 -5.11 2.41 -26.52
C PHE A 100 -4.10 3.08 -27.44
N ASN A 101 -3.98 4.41 -27.32
CA ASN A 101 -3.02 5.19 -28.09
C ASN A 101 -1.79 5.58 -27.26
N ILE A 102 -0.61 5.46 -27.86
CA ILE A 102 0.63 6.10 -27.40
C ILE A 102 1.10 7.01 -28.53
N GLY A 103 1.06 8.33 -28.31
CA GLY A 103 1.30 9.31 -29.37
C GLY A 103 0.33 9.07 -30.54
N ASN A 104 0.89 8.86 -31.73
CA ASN A 104 0.10 8.61 -32.95
C ASN A 104 -0.06 7.12 -33.29
N SER A 105 0.39 6.23 -32.42
CA SER A 105 0.36 4.78 -32.64
C SER A 105 -0.69 4.14 -31.75
N SER A 106 -1.48 3.24 -32.34
CA SER A 106 -2.46 2.43 -31.61
C SER A 106 -1.87 1.07 -31.24
N TYR A 107 -2.13 0.64 -30.02
CA TYR A 107 -1.69 -0.63 -29.45
C TYR A 107 -2.90 -1.38 -28.90
N SER A 108 -2.74 -2.69 -28.74
CA SER A 108 -3.73 -3.58 -28.15
C SER A 108 -3.07 -4.44 -27.09
N TYR A 109 -3.78 -4.66 -25.98
CA TYR A 109 -3.35 -5.51 -24.88
C TYR A 109 -4.46 -6.47 -24.47
N GLN A 110 -4.16 -7.77 -24.46
CA GLN A 110 -5.05 -8.82 -23.98
C GLN A 110 -4.83 -9.06 -22.49
N PHE A 111 -5.84 -8.81 -21.66
CA PHE A 111 -5.83 -9.19 -20.25
C PHE A 111 -5.90 -10.72 -20.12
N ASN A 112 -5.04 -11.29 -19.26
CA ASN A 112 -4.86 -12.74 -19.09
C ASN A 112 -4.95 -13.22 -17.63
N SER A 113 -5.38 -12.36 -16.72
CA SER A 113 -5.57 -12.67 -15.29
C SER A 113 -6.63 -13.75 -15.11
N ASN A 114 -6.30 -14.76 -14.31
CA ASN A 114 -7.23 -15.81 -13.89
C ASN A 114 -7.63 -15.69 -12.42
N ARG A 115 -6.91 -14.87 -11.64
CA ARG A 115 -7.25 -14.55 -10.25
C ARG A 115 -7.59 -13.09 -10.11
N ALA A 116 -8.40 -12.79 -9.10
CA ALA A 116 -8.81 -11.42 -8.83
C ALA A 116 -7.63 -10.52 -8.44
N TRP A 117 -7.68 -9.25 -8.82
CA TRP A 117 -6.65 -8.25 -8.52
C TRP A 117 -6.73 -7.77 -7.07
N THR A 118 -6.30 -8.62 -6.14
CA THR A 118 -6.23 -8.31 -4.70
C THR A 118 -4.78 -8.06 -4.28
N THR A 119 -4.57 -7.37 -3.15
CA THR A 119 -3.23 -7.10 -2.60
C THR A 119 -2.42 -8.39 -2.39
N LYS A 120 -3.09 -9.46 -1.97
CA LYS A 120 -2.51 -10.79 -1.79
C LYS A 120 -2.08 -11.42 -3.12
N ASN A 121 -2.95 -11.44 -4.13
CA ASN A 121 -2.63 -12.05 -5.43
C ASN A 121 -1.53 -11.28 -6.18
N LEU A 122 -1.41 -9.98 -5.91
CA LEU A 122 -0.37 -9.11 -6.44
C LEU A 122 0.91 -9.07 -5.57
N ASN A 123 0.97 -9.80 -4.45
CA ASN A 123 2.09 -9.78 -3.50
C ASN A 123 2.48 -8.37 -3.00
N VAL A 124 1.51 -7.45 -2.87
CA VAL A 124 1.71 -6.05 -2.45
C VAL A 124 1.18 -5.75 -1.05
N GLU A 125 0.79 -6.78 -0.30
CA GLU A 125 0.50 -6.67 1.14
C GLU A 125 1.80 -6.43 1.93
N LYS A 126 1.69 -5.75 3.09
CA LYS A 126 2.87 -5.32 3.89
C LYS A 126 3.85 -6.47 4.17
N SER A 127 3.35 -7.66 4.52
CA SER A 127 4.16 -8.85 4.85
C SER A 127 4.89 -9.47 3.65
N ARG A 128 4.43 -9.22 2.42
CA ARG A 128 4.98 -9.79 1.18
C ARG A 128 5.72 -8.79 0.31
N LEU A 129 5.52 -7.49 0.51
CA LEU A 129 6.09 -6.45 -0.35
C LEU A 129 7.61 -6.54 -0.47
N LEU A 130 8.29 -6.85 0.64
CA LEU A 130 9.75 -7.01 0.70
C LEU A 130 10.26 -8.42 0.39
N GLN A 131 9.35 -9.37 0.16
CA GLN A 131 9.75 -10.72 -0.25
C GLN A 131 9.98 -10.70 -1.76
N PRO A 132 11.20 -10.99 -2.24
CA PRO A 132 11.51 -10.89 -3.66
C PRO A 132 10.68 -11.90 -4.45
N VAL A 133 9.92 -11.38 -5.41
CA VAL A 133 9.22 -12.16 -6.43
C VAL A 133 10.13 -12.22 -7.66
N SER A 134 10.35 -13.41 -8.21
CA SER A 134 11.33 -13.62 -9.29
C SER A 134 10.91 -13.02 -10.64
N ASP A 135 9.61 -12.98 -10.94
CA ASP A 135 9.08 -12.36 -12.16
C ASP A 135 7.62 -11.92 -11.96
N PHE A 136 7.10 -11.13 -12.90
CA PHE A 136 5.70 -10.71 -12.92
C PHE A 136 4.75 -11.91 -13.06
N THR A 137 3.72 -11.93 -12.22
CA THR A 137 2.55 -12.79 -12.46
C THR A 137 1.64 -12.18 -13.53
N ARG A 138 0.71 -12.98 -14.07
CA ARG A 138 -0.29 -12.49 -15.04
C ARG A 138 -1.10 -11.33 -14.47
N GLU A 139 -1.53 -11.44 -13.21
CA GLU A 139 -2.27 -10.39 -12.52
C GLU A 139 -1.46 -9.09 -12.41
N MET A 140 -0.16 -9.20 -12.12
CA MET A 140 0.70 -8.01 -12.03
C MET A 140 0.87 -7.34 -13.40
N LEU A 141 1.08 -8.11 -14.47
CA LEU A 141 1.20 -7.55 -15.82
C LEU A 141 -0.08 -6.81 -16.23
N ASP A 142 -1.23 -7.45 -16.04
CA ASP A 142 -2.53 -6.87 -16.36
C ASP A 142 -2.79 -5.57 -15.58
N VAL A 143 -2.51 -5.57 -14.27
CA VAL A 143 -2.65 -4.38 -13.42
C VAL A 143 -1.67 -3.28 -13.82
N CYS A 144 -0.42 -3.62 -14.11
CA CYS A 144 0.56 -2.64 -14.60
C CYS A 144 0.09 -2.01 -15.92
N MET A 145 -0.37 -2.83 -16.88
CA MET A 145 -0.84 -2.34 -18.16
C MET A 145 -2.08 -1.45 -18.01
N LEU A 146 -3.01 -1.84 -17.14
CA LEU A 146 -4.16 -1.01 -16.83
C LEU A 146 -3.74 0.33 -16.21
N ILE A 147 -2.87 0.35 -15.19
CA ILE A 147 -2.47 1.60 -14.54
C ILE A 147 -1.65 2.51 -15.47
N LEU A 148 -0.79 1.92 -16.31
CA LEU A 148 0.02 2.71 -17.23
C LEU A 148 -0.82 3.29 -18.37
N TRP A 149 -1.73 2.52 -18.94
CA TRP A 149 -2.34 2.84 -20.24
C TRP A 149 -3.87 2.87 -20.25
N GLY A 150 -4.53 2.55 -19.14
CA GLY A 150 -5.99 2.49 -19.06
C GLY A 150 -6.69 3.80 -19.41
N GLY A 151 -6.12 4.94 -19.02
CA GLY A 151 -6.62 6.27 -19.37
C GLY A 151 -6.41 6.65 -20.83
N ASN A 152 -5.59 5.88 -21.56
CA ASN A 152 -5.35 6.03 -23.00
C ASN A 152 -6.26 5.12 -23.84
N THR A 153 -7.19 4.41 -23.20
CA THR A 153 -8.12 3.51 -23.87
C THR A 153 -8.90 4.26 -24.95
N ILE A 154 -9.04 3.67 -26.12
CA ILE A 154 -9.87 4.15 -27.22
C ILE A 154 -11.06 3.22 -27.45
N ASN A 155 -12.06 3.71 -28.17
CA ASN A 155 -13.24 2.91 -28.58
C ASN A 155 -14.01 2.26 -27.41
N ASN A 156 -13.94 2.83 -26.20
CA ASN A 156 -14.58 2.29 -25.01
C ASN A 156 -15.53 3.29 -24.35
N THR A 157 -16.83 3.06 -24.48
CA THR A 157 -17.88 3.92 -23.90
C THR A 157 -18.22 3.57 -22.45
N ASN A 158 -17.71 2.46 -21.93
CA ASN A 158 -17.98 1.96 -20.58
C ASN A 158 -16.79 2.18 -19.63
N LEU A 159 -15.79 2.96 -20.04
CA LEU A 159 -14.59 3.19 -19.24
C LEU A 159 -14.95 3.95 -17.96
N PRO A 160 -14.68 3.39 -16.77
CA PRO A 160 -14.88 4.10 -15.51
C PRO A 160 -14.02 5.37 -15.47
N THR A 161 -14.61 6.48 -15.01
CA THR A 161 -13.91 7.78 -14.86
C THR A 161 -12.67 7.69 -13.97
N GLU A 162 -12.66 6.77 -13.00
CA GLU A 162 -11.46 6.51 -12.19
C GLU A 162 -10.29 5.98 -13.05
N ILE A 163 -10.56 5.07 -14.00
CA ILE A 163 -9.53 4.55 -14.91
C ILE A 163 -9.09 5.67 -15.86
N GLU A 164 -10.05 6.40 -16.44
CA GLU A 164 -9.78 7.52 -17.35
C GLU A 164 -8.83 8.56 -16.75
N ASN A 165 -9.06 8.97 -15.50
CA ASN A 165 -8.30 10.04 -14.87
C ASN A 165 -7.01 9.59 -14.20
N ASN A 166 -6.98 8.37 -13.63
CA ASN A 166 -5.89 7.95 -12.77
C ASN A 166 -4.91 6.98 -13.44
N CYS A 167 -5.33 6.27 -14.48
CA CYS A 167 -4.49 5.33 -15.21
C CYS A 167 -3.74 5.97 -16.39
N VAL A 168 -3.10 7.11 -16.16
CA VAL A 168 -2.50 7.96 -17.20
C VAL A 168 -0.97 8.04 -17.12
N LEU A 169 -0.33 7.24 -16.27
CA LEU A 169 1.10 7.35 -16.01
C LEU A 169 1.96 7.08 -17.26
N GLY A 170 1.47 6.24 -18.17
CA GLY A 170 2.12 5.96 -19.45
C GLY A 170 2.30 7.20 -20.33
N ASN A 171 1.44 8.23 -20.20
CA ASN A 171 1.59 9.49 -20.92
C ASN A 171 2.85 10.28 -20.55
N LEU A 172 3.41 9.98 -19.38
CA LEU A 172 4.60 10.64 -18.88
C LEU A 172 5.88 9.89 -19.33
N ILE A 173 5.79 8.63 -19.76
CA ILE A 173 6.95 7.83 -20.16
C ILE A 173 7.72 8.52 -21.30
N GLY A 174 9.03 8.65 -21.11
CA GLY A 174 9.92 9.37 -22.03
C GLY A 174 10.05 10.88 -21.77
N ASN A 175 9.21 11.44 -20.89
CA ASN A 175 9.37 12.81 -20.40
C ASN A 175 9.88 12.79 -18.95
N LYS A 176 11.20 12.80 -18.80
CA LYS A 176 11.90 12.71 -17.50
C LYS A 176 11.40 13.76 -16.50
N GLU A 177 11.32 15.02 -16.92
CA GLU A 177 10.92 16.14 -16.05
C GLU A 177 9.48 15.97 -15.55
N ALA A 178 8.57 15.60 -16.45
CA ALA A 178 7.16 15.38 -16.09
C ALA A 178 6.97 14.18 -15.15
N ILE A 179 7.69 13.07 -15.37
CA ILE A 179 7.65 11.91 -14.46
C ILE A 179 8.20 12.29 -13.09
N GLU A 180 9.36 12.94 -13.03
CA GLU A 180 9.97 13.33 -11.75
C GLU A 180 9.06 14.26 -10.95
N GLN A 181 8.43 15.24 -11.61
CA GLN A 181 7.49 16.14 -10.96
C GLN A 181 6.25 15.39 -10.46
N PHE A 182 5.64 14.56 -11.31
CA PHE A 182 4.46 13.76 -10.94
C PHE A 182 4.73 12.84 -9.75
N VAL A 183 5.88 12.17 -9.75
CA VAL A 183 6.29 11.28 -8.66
C VAL A 183 6.54 12.05 -7.38
N LYS A 184 7.27 13.18 -7.42
CA LYS A 184 7.51 14.01 -6.23
C LYS A 184 6.21 14.49 -5.60
N GLU A 185 5.29 15.02 -6.39
CA GLU A 185 4.00 15.53 -5.90
C GLU A 185 3.16 14.43 -5.24
N ARG A 186 3.03 13.27 -5.90
CA ARG A 186 2.25 12.13 -5.40
C ARG A 186 2.88 11.51 -4.15
N TYR A 187 4.21 11.40 -4.08
CA TYR A 187 4.87 10.86 -2.89
C TYR A 187 4.79 11.78 -1.68
N ILE A 188 4.74 13.11 -1.86
CA ILE A 188 4.47 14.05 -0.76
C ILE A 188 3.05 13.85 -0.22
N MET A 189 2.06 13.69 -1.11
CA MET A 189 0.67 13.43 -0.71
C MET A 189 0.54 12.08 0.01
N VAL A 190 1.19 11.05 -0.53
CA VAL A 190 1.20 9.70 0.06
C VAL A 190 1.90 9.73 1.41
N SER A 191 3.06 10.38 1.53
CA SER A 191 3.78 10.55 2.80
C SER A 191 2.89 11.08 3.93
N ARG A 192 1.98 12.03 3.63
CA ARG A 192 1.01 12.56 4.60
C ARG A 192 -0.04 11.52 5.02
N GLN A 193 -0.62 10.81 4.05
CA GLN A 193 -1.63 9.76 4.33
C GLN A 193 -1.01 8.56 5.06
N THR A 194 0.18 8.16 4.62
CA THR A 194 0.93 7.08 5.24
C THR A 194 1.52 7.50 6.58
N GLY A 195 1.79 8.78 6.83
CA GLY A 195 2.15 9.27 8.15
C GLY A 195 1.04 8.99 9.18
N GLY A 196 -0.22 9.20 8.80
CA GLY A 196 -1.38 8.83 9.63
C GLY A 196 -1.56 7.32 9.79
N ALA A 197 -1.42 6.55 8.71
CA ALA A 197 -1.52 5.09 8.76
C ALA A 197 -0.37 4.46 9.59
N THR A 198 0.85 4.95 9.42
CA THR A 198 2.03 4.56 10.20
C THR A 198 1.86 4.94 11.66
N ALA A 199 1.35 6.13 11.99
CA ALA A 199 1.06 6.49 13.39
C ALA A 199 0.06 5.51 14.03
N ASN A 200 -0.97 5.07 13.29
CA ASN A 200 -1.93 4.08 13.76
C ASN A 200 -1.31 2.68 13.91
N ASP A 201 -0.55 2.21 12.92
CA ASP A 201 0.18 0.94 12.99
C ASP A 201 1.17 0.93 14.16
N LEU A 202 1.91 2.02 14.37
CA LEU A 202 2.85 2.18 15.48
C LEU A 202 2.14 2.17 16.84
N GLY A 203 0.99 2.82 16.94
CA GLY A 203 0.13 2.77 18.13
C GLY A 203 -0.29 1.32 18.45
N HIS A 204 -0.75 0.59 17.45
CA HIS A 204 -1.17 -0.80 17.63
C HIS A 204 -0.01 -1.75 17.97
N ILE A 205 1.18 -1.56 17.39
CA ILE A 205 2.39 -2.33 17.77
C ILE A 205 2.76 -2.05 19.23
N CYS A 206 2.71 -0.78 19.66
CA CYS A 206 2.96 -0.41 21.05
C CYS A 206 1.96 -1.11 21.98
N GLU A 207 0.68 -1.09 21.63
CA GLU A 207 -0.39 -1.76 22.37
C GLU A 207 -0.13 -3.27 22.53
N ILE A 208 0.17 -3.97 21.42
CA ILE A 208 0.48 -5.41 21.44
C ILE A 208 1.73 -5.68 22.29
N PHE A 209 2.79 -4.91 22.10
CA PHE A 209 4.04 -5.08 22.84
C PHE A 209 3.85 -4.91 24.35
N ILE A 210 3.05 -3.92 24.77
CA ILE A 210 2.72 -3.70 26.18
C ILE A 210 1.80 -4.81 26.70
N LYS A 211 0.78 -5.23 25.93
CA LYS A 211 -0.08 -6.37 26.30
C LYS A 211 0.73 -7.65 26.53
N GLU A 212 1.66 -7.98 25.65
CA GLU A 212 2.56 -9.14 25.78
C GLU A 212 3.40 -9.09 27.06
N LYS A 213 3.85 -7.91 27.47
CA LYS A 213 4.60 -7.72 28.72
C LYS A 213 3.70 -7.81 29.95
N LEU A 214 2.55 -7.14 29.93
CA LEU A 214 1.62 -7.14 31.04
C LEU A 214 1.09 -8.55 31.32
N TYR A 215 0.76 -9.35 30.29
CA TYR A 215 0.36 -10.75 30.47
C TYR A 215 1.40 -11.63 31.16
N LYS A 216 2.69 -11.25 31.16
CA LYS A 216 3.75 -11.96 31.91
C LYS A 216 3.84 -11.54 33.37
N LEU A 217 3.20 -10.43 33.75
CA LEU A 217 3.32 -9.78 35.06
C LEU A 217 2.01 -9.79 35.86
N ILE A 218 0.86 -9.95 35.21
CA ILE A 218 -0.46 -9.97 35.85
C ILE A 218 -0.93 -11.39 36.12
N ASP A 219 -1.80 -11.54 37.11
CA ASP A 219 -2.42 -12.81 37.47
C ASP A 219 -3.41 -13.30 36.41
N ASN A 220 -3.61 -14.63 36.34
CA ASN A 220 -4.46 -15.29 35.34
C ASN A 220 -5.95 -14.91 35.43
N ASN A 221 -6.37 -14.24 36.50
CA ASN A 221 -7.73 -13.74 36.66
C ASN A 221 -7.93 -12.31 36.10
N ILE A 222 -6.92 -11.74 35.43
CA ILE A 222 -7.03 -10.44 34.76
C ILE A 222 -6.93 -10.65 33.25
N SER A 223 -7.95 -10.22 32.51
CA SER A 223 -7.94 -10.15 31.04
C SER A 223 -7.64 -8.73 30.58
N LEU A 224 -6.85 -8.57 29.53
CA LEU A 224 -6.53 -7.27 28.90
C LEU A 224 -7.34 -7.05 27.61
N ASP A 225 -8.63 -7.39 27.64
CA ASP A 225 -9.50 -7.42 26.45
C ASP A 225 -10.45 -6.22 26.35
N GLY A 226 -10.64 -5.76 25.11
CA GLY A 226 -11.51 -4.64 24.77
C GLY A 226 -10.84 -3.26 24.86
N HIS A 227 -11.58 -2.24 24.43
CA HIS A 227 -11.14 -0.84 24.38
C HIS A 227 -12.07 0.10 25.15
N HIS A 228 -13.09 -0.42 25.81
CA HIS A 228 -14.10 0.37 26.48
C HIS A 228 -14.37 -0.18 27.89
N ILE A 229 -14.65 0.75 28.80
CA ILE A 229 -15.12 0.46 30.15
C ILE A 229 -16.58 0.90 30.22
N ASP A 230 -17.46 0.00 30.64
CA ASP A 230 -18.90 0.28 30.68
C ASP A 230 -19.20 1.47 31.60
N GLY A 231 -20.02 2.39 31.11
CA GLY A 231 -20.40 3.60 31.84
C GLY A 231 -19.35 4.72 31.87
N VAL A 232 -18.17 4.54 31.24
CA VAL A 232 -17.16 5.60 31.13
C VAL A 232 -17.28 6.33 29.81
N THR A 233 -17.62 7.63 29.87
CA THR A 233 -17.79 8.50 28.72
C THR A 233 -17.21 9.90 29.00
N HIS A 234 -16.69 10.55 27.97
CA HIS A 234 -16.26 11.96 28.03
C HIS A 234 -17.28 12.94 27.44
N ASN A 235 -18.29 12.44 26.72
CA ASN A 235 -19.23 13.26 25.94
C ASN A 235 -20.71 12.88 26.13
N ASP A 236 -21.01 12.01 27.09
CA ASP A 236 -22.33 11.46 27.42
C ASP A 236 -23.04 10.72 26.27
N LYS A 237 -22.33 10.44 25.17
CA LYS A 237 -22.88 9.81 23.95
C LYS A 237 -22.16 8.53 23.58
N ASP A 238 -20.83 8.56 23.60
CA ASP A 238 -19.96 7.45 23.20
C ASP A 238 -19.12 7.00 24.40
N LEU A 239 -18.84 5.69 24.47
CA LEU A 239 -17.90 5.17 25.46
C LEU A 239 -16.49 5.69 25.16
N THR A 240 -15.75 6.05 26.20
CA THR A 240 -14.34 6.45 26.05
C THR A 240 -13.53 5.25 25.58
N THR A 241 -12.76 5.45 24.51
CA THR A 241 -11.83 4.45 23.98
C THR A 241 -10.49 4.53 24.71
N PHE A 242 -9.99 3.37 25.15
CA PHE A 242 -8.69 3.19 25.78
C PHE A 242 -7.84 2.21 24.95
N ASP A 243 -6.52 2.37 24.98
CA ASP A 243 -5.60 1.46 24.29
C ASP A 243 -5.59 0.07 24.96
N ILE A 244 -5.65 0.02 26.30
CA ILE A 244 -5.67 -1.24 27.07
C ILE A 244 -6.67 -1.11 28.22
N VAL A 245 -7.57 -2.10 28.34
CA VAL A 245 -8.49 -2.22 29.47
C VAL A 245 -8.20 -3.52 30.22
N ALA A 246 -7.95 -3.43 31.52
CA ALA A 246 -7.82 -4.59 32.39
C ALA A 246 -9.17 -4.89 33.06
N LYS A 247 -9.63 -6.14 32.96
CA LYS A 247 -10.86 -6.62 33.59
C LYS A 247 -10.57 -7.84 34.46
N ASN A 248 -11.17 -7.87 35.64
CA ASN A 248 -11.14 -9.05 36.49
C ASN A 248 -12.16 -10.06 35.96
N THR A 249 -11.73 -11.29 35.69
CA THR A 249 -12.57 -12.37 35.14
C THR A 249 -13.30 -13.17 36.21
N THR A 250 -13.04 -12.91 37.50
CA THR A 250 -13.67 -13.60 38.64
C THR A 250 -14.86 -12.86 39.27
N THR A 251 -15.32 -11.77 38.66
CA THR A 251 -16.51 -11.00 39.08
C THR A 251 -17.53 -10.90 37.97
#